data_AF-A0A2V8DLQ3-F1
#
_entry.id   AF-A0A2V8DLQ3-F1
#
_cell.length_a   1.000
_cell.length_b   1.000
_cell.length_c   1.000
_cell.angle_alpha   90.00
_cell.angle_beta   90.00
_cell.angle_gamma   90.00
#
_symmetry.space_group_name_H-M   'P 1'
#
loop_
_entity.id
_entity.type
_entity.pdbx_description
1 polymer ?
#
loop_
_entity_poly.entity_id
_entity_poly.type
_entity_poly.pdbx_seq_one_letter_code
_entity_poly.pdbx_strand_id
1 'polypeptide(L)' 'MFPGISMDPDIRFGKPCITGTRIDVATLVAAVAAGETVETVADIRARG' A
#
# COMPACT_ATOMS: atom_id res chain seq x y z
N MET A 1 -6.80 10.51 10.01
CA MET A 1 -6.45 9.46 9.02
C MET A 1 -6.36 10.11 7.65
N PHE A 2 -5.43 9.69 6.79
CA PHE A 2 -5.31 10.21 5.43
C PHE A 2 -6.37 9.55 4.52
N PRO A 3 -6.97 10.29 3.56
CA PRO A 3 -7.89 9.70 2.59
C PRO A 3 -7.24 8.50 1.85
N GLY A 4 -7.97 7.39 1.75
CA GLY A 4 -7.49 6.16 1.08
C GLY A 4 -6.50 5.32 1.89
N ILE A 5 -6.21 5.69 3.15
CA ILE A 5 -5.37 4.89 4.07
C ILE A 5 -6.20 4.45 5.27
N SER A 6 -6.20 3.15 5.55
CA SER A 6 -6.79 2.55 6.75
C SER A 6 -5.71 2.03 7.70
N MET A 7 -5.99 2.10 9.00
CA MET A 7 -5.17 1.48 10.06
C MET A 7 -6.11 0.68 10.95
N ASP A 8 -5.94 -0.63 10.95
CA ASP A 8 -6.73 -1.59 11.72
C ASP A 8 -5.75 -2.53 12.45
N PRO A 9 -5.77 -2.61 13.79
CA PRO A 9 -4.89 -3.50 14.56
C PRO A 9 -4.91 -4.96 14.09
N ASP A 10 -6.05 -5.44 13.59
CA ASP A 10 -6.25 -6.82 13.13
C ASP A 10 -5.75 -7.04 11.68
N ILE A 11 -5.41 -5.95 10.96
CA ILE A 11 -4.87 -5.99 9.61
C ILE A 11 -3.40 -5.54 9.62
N ARG A 12 -2.50 -6.44 9.20
CA ARG A 12 -1.05 -6.15 9.10
C ARG A 12 -0.48 -5.54 10.39
N PHE A 13 -0.97 -5.95 11.56
CA PHE A 13 -0.53 -5.48 12.88
C PHE A 13 -0.65 -3.95 13.05
N GLY A 14 -1.73 -3.35 12.54
CA GLY A 14 -1.98 -1.91 12.65
C GLY A 14 -1.18 -1.04 11.68
N LYS A 15 -0.43 -1.62 10.75
CA LYS A 15 0.31 -0.85 9.74
C LYS A 15 -0.66 -0.05 8.85
N PRO A 16 -0.29 1.17 8.43
CA PRO A 16 -1.07 1.92 7.45
C PRO A 16 -1.12 1.16 6.13
N CYS A 17 -2.34 0.84 5.70
CA CYS A 17 -2.62 0.10 4.48
C CYS A 17 -3.49 0.92 3.53
N ILE A 18 -3.38 0.65 2.23
CA ILE A 18 -4.32 1.23 1.27
C ILE A 18 -5.71 0.64 1.52
N THR A 19 -6.70 1.52 1.71
CA THR A 19 -8.08 1.14 2.01
C THR A 19 -8.60 0.11 1.00
N GLY A 20 -9.19 -0.97 1.50
CA GLY A 20 -9.73 -2.05 0.65
C GLY A 20 -8.66 -3.03 0.14
N THR A 21 -7.42 -2.96 0.64
CA THR A 21 -6.35 -3.91 0.35
C THR A 21 -5.66 -4.37 1.63
N ARG A 22 -4.74 -5.34 1.51
CA ARG A 22 -3.80 -5.71 2.58
C ARG A 22 -2.36 -5.22 2.30
N ILE A 23 -2.21 -4.24 1.41
CA ILE A 23 -0.91 -3.69 1.01
C ILE A 23 -0.59 -2.51 1.94
N ASP A 24 0.51 -2.60 2.68
CA ASP A 24 0.95 -1.49 3.53
C ASP A 24 1.70 -0.42 2.73
N VAL A 25 1.68 0.81 3.23
CA VAL A 25 2.32 1.96 2.59
C VAL A 25 3.83 1.75 2.43
N ALA A 26 4.47 1.09 3.40
CA ALA A 26 5.90 0.81 3.36
C ALA A 26 6.28 -0.06 2.15
N THR A 27 5.44 -1.03 1.78
CA THR A 27 5.63 -1.87 0.59
C THR A 27 5.67 -1.04 -0.69
N LEU A 28 4.74 -0.09 -0.85
CA LEU A 28 4.70 0.79 -2.02
C LEU A 28 5.90 1.74 -2.08
N VAL A 29 6.27 2.32 -0.94
CA VAL A 29 7.45 3.21 -0.82
C VAL A 29 8.72 2.43 -1.13
N ALA A 30 8.85 1.18 -0.67
CA ALA A 30 10.00 0.33 -0.97
C ALA A 30 10.11 0.01 -2.47
N ALA A 31 8.99 -0.23 -3.16
CA ALA A 31 8.99 -0.46 -4.61
C ALA A 31 9.49 0.77 -5.38
N VAL A 32 8.99 1.97 -5.03
CA VAL A 32 9.47 3.23 -5.62
C VAL A 32 10.96 3.43 -5.32
N ALA A 33 11.40 3.16 -4.09
CA ALA A 33 12.81 3.26 -3.71
C ALA A 33 13.71 2.25 -4.46
N ALA A 34 13.15 1.11 -4.89
CA ALA A 34 13.83 0.12 -5.71
C ALA A 34 13.88 0.49 -7.21
N GLY A 35 13.28 1.61 -7.61
CA GLY A 35 13.30 2.13 -8.98
C GLY A 35 12.03 1.86 -9.78
N GLU A 36 10.97 1.33 -9.16
CA GLU A 36 9.66 1.21 -9.81
C GLU A 36 9.04 2.59 -10.05
N THR A 37 8.29 2.71 -11.15
CA THR A 37 7.53 3.94 -11.42
C THR A 37 6.25 3.97 -10.59
N VAL A 38 5.75 5.18 -10.31
CA VAL A 38 4.52 5.36 -9.54
C VAL A 38 3.33 4.73 -10.26
N GLU A 39 3.30 4.77 -11.59
CA GLU A 39 2.26 4.16 -12.42
C GLU A 39 2.22 2.64 -12.23
N THR A 40 3.38 1.97 -12.25
CA THR A 40 3.48 0.53 -12.01
C THR A 40 3.07 0.16 -10.59
N VAL A 41 3.49 0.96 -9.60
CA VAL A 41 3.14 0.75 -8.18
C VAL A 41 1.64 0.96 -7.93
N ALA A 42 1.02 1.92 -8.62
CA ALA A 42 -0.42 2.15 -8.55
C ALA A 42 -1.21 0.99 -9.18
N ASP A 43 -0.66 0.35 -10.21
CA ASP A 43 -1.26 -0.78 -10.91
C ASP A 43 -1.06 -2.13 -10.20
N ILE A 44 -0.34 -2.18 -9.07
CA ILE A 44 -0.06 -3.44 -8.35
C ILE A 44 -1.34 -4.18 -7.91
N ARG A 45 -2.48 -3.48 -7.92
CA ARG A 45 -3.83 -4.02 -7.68
C ARG A 45 -4.52 -4.63 -8.91
N ALA A 46 -4.07 -4.37 -10.14
CA ALA A 46 -4.68 -4.92 -11.36
C ALA A 46 -4.29 -6.38 -11.65
N ARG A 47 -3.32 -6.94 -10.91
CA ARG A 47 -2.90 -8.34 -11.01
C ARG A 47 -3.45 -9.19 -9.85
N GLY A 48 -4.73 -9.01 -9.53
CA GLY A 48 -5.49 -9.80 -8.55
C GLY A 48 -6.80 -10.28 -9.13
#